data_AF-A0A7Z1N2G1-F1
#
_entry.id   AF-A0A7Z1N2G1-F1
#
_cell.length_a   1.000
_cell.length_b   1.000
_cell.length_c   1.000
_cell.angle_alpha   90.00
_cell.angle_beta   90.00
_cell.angle_gamma   90.00
#
_symmetry.space_group_name_H-M   'P 1'
#
loop_
_entity.id
_entity.type
_entity.pdbx_description
1 polymer ?
#
loop_
_entity_poly.entity_id
_entity_poly.type
_entity_poly.pdbx_seq_one_letter_code
_entity_poly.pdbx_strand_id
1 'polypeptide(L)'
;MKLALIKFLVGGLAVTLSYIISVILPWKELGGVFATLPAVFLVSLFITGMQHGDVIAKHVSRGAVFGMTGVLISILATWVMLYFTNHWLLSIVTGFIAWFVSAVIIFEAVEFITRLRRGKHGWKTERSDNQS
;
A
#
# COMPACT_ATOMS: atom_id res chain seq x y z
N MET A 1 16.26 -4.02 14.47
CA MET A 1 16.96 -4.38 13.20
C MET A 1 16.72 -5.83 12.78
N LYS A 2 16.98 -6.83 13.64
CA LYS A 2 16.82 -8.27 13.30
C LYS A 2 15.44 -8.63 12.71
N LEU A 3 14.36 -8.09 13.29
CA LEU A 3 12.99 -8.39 12.85
C LEU A 3 12.64 -7.79 11.47
N ALA A 4 13.18 -6.61 11.15
CA ALA A 4 12.97 -5.96 9.85
C ALA A 4 13.67 -6.74 8.73
N LEU A 5 14.88 -7.23 9.00
CA LEU A 5 15.61 -8.10 8.07
C LEU A 5 14.88 -9.43 7.85
N ILE A 6 14.31 -10.04 8.90
CA ILE A 6 13.51 -11.28 8.75
C ILE A 6 12.27 -11.03 7.88
N LYS A 7 11.52 -9.94 8.15
CA LYS A 7 10.37 -9.53 7.35
C LYS A 7 10.75 -9.35 5.86
N PHE A 8 11.88 -8.70 5.62
CA PHE A 8 12.40 -8.45 4.28
C PHE A 8 12.87 -9.74 3.59
N LEU A 9 13.66 -10.60 4.26
CA LEU A 9 14.15 -11.85 3.68
C LEU A 9 13.01 -12.82 3.38
N VAL A 10 12.10 -13.05 4.35
CA VAL A 10 10.98 -13.98 4.18
C VAL A 10 10.02 -13.47 3.12
N GLY A 11 9.66 -12.18 3.17
CA GLY A 11 8.79 -11.57 2.18
C GLY A 11 9.42 -11.54 0.79
N GLY A 12 10.72 -11.20 0.69
CA GLY A 12 11.47 -11.19 -0.56
C GLY A 12 11.66 -12.58 -1.17
N LEU A 13 11.93 -13.59 -0.35
CA LEU A 13 11.95 -14.99 -0.79
C LEU A 13 10.58 -15.44 -1.31
N ALA A 14 9.50 -15.09 -0.60
CA ALA A 14 8.15 -15.43 -1.03
C ALA A 14 7.79 -14.80 -2.39
N VAL A 15 8.16 -13.54 -2.63
CA VAL A 15 8.00 -12.87 -3.93
C VAL A 15 8.88 -13.49 -5.01
N THR A 16 10.12 -13.84 -4.68
CA THR A 16 11.03 -14.47 -5.64
C THR A 16 10.54 -15.86 -6.05
N LEU A 17 10.04 -16.66 -5.09
CA LEU A 17 9.45 -17.97 -5.34
C LEU A 17 8.16 -17.86 -6.16
N SER A 18 7.30 -16.88 -5.87
CA SER A 18 6.08 -16.67 -6.66
C SER A 18 6.40 -16.28 -8.10
N TYR A 19 7.45 -15.49 -8.32
CA TYR A 19 7.94 -15.17 -9.66
C TYR A 19 8.49 -16.40 -10.37
N ILE A 20 9.31 -17.23 -9.72
CA ILE A 20 9.84 -18.47 -10.31
C ILE A 20 8.69 -19.40 -10.75
N ILE A 21 7.68 -19.58 -9.90
CA ILE A 21 6.49 -20.36 -10.24
C ILE A 21 5.78 -19.75 -11.46
N SER A 22 5.68 -18.43 -11.51
CA SER A 22 5.07 -17.74 -12.64
C SER A 22 5.83 -17.86 -13.96
N VAL A 23 7.16 -18.00 -13.93
CA VAL A 23 7.98 -18.21 -15.14
C VAL A 23 7.87 -19.64 -15.66
N ILE A 24 7.63 -20.60 -14.76
CA ILE A 24 7.42 -22.01 -15.11
C ILE A 24 6.01 -22.23 -15.69
N LEU A 25 5.02 -21.44 -15.28
CA LEU A 25 3.67 -21.47 -15.83
C LEU A 25 3.62 -20.77 -17.21
N PRO A 26 2.93 -21.36 -18.21
CA PRO A 26 2.87 -20.81 -19.57
C PRO A 26 2.05 -19.51 -19.69
N TRP A 27 1.41 -19.05 -18.62
CA TRP A 27 0.59 -17.84 -18.62
C TRP A 27 1.40 -16.62 -18.18
N LYS A 28 1.91 -15.85 -19.15
CA LYS A 28 2.66 -14.59 -18.94
C LYS A 28 1.92 -13.56 -18.07
N GLU A 29 0.59 -13.51 -18.15
CA GLU A 29 -0.25 -12.61 -17.35
C GLU A 29 -0.20 -12.92 -15.84
N LEU A 30 0.06 -14.18 -15.46
CA LEU A 30 0.22 -14.54 -14.05
C LEU A 30 1.45 -13.85 -13.43
N GLY A 31 2.46 -13.49 -14.23
CA GLY A 31 3.67 -12.82 -13.75
C GLY A 31 3.36 -11.48 -13.10
N GLY A 32 2.44 -10.72 -13.69
CA GLY A 32 1.96 -9.46 -13.11
C GLY A 32 1.15 -9.68 -11.83
N VAL A 33 0.29 -10.69 -11.81
CA VAL A 33 -0.51 -11.03 -10.63
C VAL A 33 0.38 -11.44 -9.45
N PHE A 34 1.34 -12.32 -9.69
CA PHE A 34 2.30 -12.76 -8.67
C PHE A 34 3.26 -11.64 -8.22
N ALA A 35 3.57 -10.68 -9.10
CA ALA A 35 4.39 -9.51 -8.76
C ALA A 35 3.68 -8.53 -7.82
N THR A 36 2.34 -8.49 -7.83
CA THR A 36 1.55 -7.62 -6.94
C THR A 36 1.16 -8.28 -5.62
N LEU A 37 1.55 -9.53 -5.39
CA LEU A 37 1.24 -10.23 -4.15
C LEU A 37 1.84 -9.51 -2.93
N PRO A 38 1.03 -9.23 -1.90
CA PRO A 38 1.48 -8.48 -0.72
C PRO A 38 2.19 -9.38 0.30
N ALA A 39 3.12 -10.23 -0.14
CA ALA A 39 3.76 -11.24 0.71
C ALA A 39 4.52 -10.62 1.90
N VAL A 40 5.31 -9.58 1.65
CA VAL A 40 6.04 -8.84 2.70
C VAL A 40 5.07 -8.21 3.70
N PHE A 41 3.94 -7.68 3.22
CA PHE A 41 2.90 -7.10 4.06
C PHE A 41 2.24 -8.15 4.95
N LEU A 42 1.87 -9.32 4.41
CA LEU A 42 1.25 -10.41 5.17
C LEU A 42 2.18 -10.93 6.26
N VAL A 43 3.46 -11.19 5.94
CA VAL A 43 4.48 -11.57 6.93
C VAL A 43 4.59 -10.48 8.01
N SER A 44 4.54 -9.22 7.60
CA SER A 44 4.65 -8.12 8.54
C SER A 44 3.46 -8.01 9.48
N LEU A 45 2.24 -8.20 8.95
CA LEU A 45 1.02 -8.17 9.71
C LEU A 45 0.94 -9.37 10.67
N PHE A 46 1.36 -10.56 10.23
CA PHE A 46 1.44 -11.76 11.07
C PHE A 46 2.35 -11.57 12.28
N ILE A 47 3.60 -11.11 12.04
CA ILE A 47 4.56 -10.83 13.12
C ILE A 47 4.04 -9.74 14.04
N THR A 48 3.45 -8.69 13.48
CA THR A 48 2.94 -7.55 14.26
C THR A 48 1.74 -7.96 15.12
N GLY A 49 0.82 -8.77 14.58
CA GLY A 49 -0.31 -9.32 15.32
C GLY A 49 0.14 -10.19 16.48
N MET A 50 1.14 -11.06 16.28
CA MET A 50 1.70 -11.88 17.35
C MET A 50 2.38 -11.07 18.46
N GLN A 51 3.11 -10.00 18.10
CA GLN A 51 3.91 -9.26 19.08
C GLN A 51 3.17 -8.12 19.78
N HIS A 52 2.27 -7.44 19.06
CA HIS A 52 1.67 -6.18 19.49
C HIS A 52 0.13 -6.21 19.48
N GLY A 53 -0.46 -7.36 19.10
CA GLY A 53 -1.91 -7.55 19.05
C GLY A 53 -2.63 -6.77 17.95
N ASP A 54 -3.95 -6.88 17.96
CA ASP A 54 -4.83 -6.43 16.87
C ASP A 54 -4.85 -4.92 16.68
N VAL A 55 -4.60 -4.13 17.73
CA VAL A 55 -4.65 -2.67 17.67
C VAL A 55 -3.55 -2.13 16.78
N ILE A 56 -2.32 -2.60 16.97
CA ILE A 56 -1.17 -2.19 16.16
C ILE A 56 -1.25 -2.82 14.77
N ALA A 57 -1.69 -4.08 14.65
CA ALA A 57 -1.91 -4.72 13.36
C ALA A 57 -2.91 -3.95 12.47
N LYS A 58 -4.00 -3.43 13.06
CA LYS A 58 -4.96 -2.56 12.35
C LYS A 58 -4.32 -1.27 11.85
N HIS A 59 -3.44 -0.65 12.63
CA HIS A 59 -2.76 0.58 12.21
C HIS A 59 -1.80 0.32 11.04
N VAL A 60 -1.04 -0.77 11.10
CA VAL A 60 -0.17 -1.22 10.00
C VAL A 60 -0.97 -1.55 8.74
N SER A 61 -2.10 -2.24 8.88
CA SER A 61 -3.01 -2.52 7.78
C SER A 61 -3.56 -1.24 7.14
N ARG A 62 -3.96 -0.26 7.95
CA ARG A 62 -4.44 1.04 7.45
C ARG A 62 -3.37 1.77 6.63
N GLY A 63 -2.13 1.78 7.09
CA GLY A 63 -1.01 2.34 6.34
C GLY A 63 -0.77 1.62 5.01
N ALA A 64 -0.87 0.29 5.00
CA ALA A 64 -0.71 -0.51 3.79
C ALA A 64 -1.80 -0.26 2.75
N VAL A 65 -3.05 -0.02 3.16
CA VAL A 65 -4.15 0.33 2.24
C VAL A 65 -3.80 1.59 1.45
N PHE A 66 -3.32 2.65 2.10
CA PHE A 66 -2.93 3.89 1.42
C PHE A 66 -1.74 3.67 0.47
N GLY A 67 -0.76 2.88 0.88
CA GLY A 67 0.38 2.52 0.04
C GLY A 67 -0.04 1.73 -1.21
N MET A 68 -0.91 0.73 -1.06
CA MET A 68 -1.38 -0.11 -2.17
C MET A 68 -2.30 0.65 -3.13
N THR A 69 -3.10 1.61 -2.64
CA THR A 69 -3.87 2.49 -3.54
C THR A 69 -2.97 3.33 -4.44
N GLY A 70 -1.83 3.80 -3.92
CA GLY A 70 -0.82 4.48 -4.74
C GLY A 70 -0.19 3.53 -5.78
N VAL A 71 -0.02 2.24 -5.44
CA VAL A 71 0.54 1.26 -6.39
C VAL A 71 -0.38 1.11 -7.61
N LEU A 72 -1.70 1.06 -7.42
CA LEU A 72 -2.65 1.00 -8.54
C LEU A 72 -2.50 2.21 -9.48
N ILE A 73 -2.38 3.42 -8.92
CA ILE A 73 -2.16 4.64 -9.70
C ILE A 73 -0.83 4.57 -10.45
N SER A 74 0.22 4.05 -9.82
CA SER A 74 1.53 3.90 -10.45
C SER A 74 1.52 2.92 -11.61
N ILE A 75 0.80 1.79 -11.50
CA ILE A 75 0.66 0.80 -12.56
C ILE A 75 -0.06 1.41 -13.76
N LEU A 76 -1.15 2.15 -13.52
CA LEU A 76 -1.88 2.86 -14.57
C LEU A 76 -1.01 3.91 -15.26
N ALA A 77 -0.30 4.74 -14.48
CA ALA A 77 0.61 5.75 -15.02
C ALA A 77 1.74 5.13 -15.84
N THR A 78 2.33 4.04 -15.35
CA THR A 78 3.39 3.29 -16.04
C THR A 78 2.86 2.69 -17.34
N TRP A 79 1.66 2.12 -17.33
CA TRP A 79 1.02 1.54 -18.51
C TRP A 79 0.75 2.58 -19.59
N VAL A 80 0.19 3.74 -19.22
CA VAL A 80 -0.04 4.86 -20.13
C VAL A 80 1.28 5.39 -20.69
N MET A 81 2.30 5.59 -19.83
CA MET A 81 3.59 6.10 -20.25
C MET A 81 4.30 5.14 -21.22
N LEU A 82 4.20 3.83 -20.98
CA LEU A 82 4.77 2.80 -21.83
C LEU A 82 4.08 2.75 -23.20
N TYR A 83 2.75 2.93 -23.22
CA TYR A 83 1.97 3.00 -24.45
C TYR A 83 2.36 4.19 -25.34
N PHE A 84 2.59 5.36 -24.75
CA PHE A 84 2.95 6.58 -25.50
C PHE A 84 4.44 6.68 -25.85
N THR A 85 5.32 6.28 -24.95
CA THR A 85 6.75 6.62 -25.03
C THR A 85 7.61 5.46 -25.52
N ASN A 86 7.12 4.21 -25.48
CA ASN A 86 7.87 2.97 -25.77
C ASN A 86 9.20 2.78 -25.01
N HIS A 87 9.56 3.70 -24.11
CA HIS A 87 10.76 3.62 -23.27
C HIS A 87 10.42 3.02 -21.90
N TRP A 88 10.77 1.74 -21.73
CA TRP A 88 10.53 0.97 -20.51
C TRP A 88 11.20 1.58 -19.27
N LEU A 89 12.41 2.13 -19.42
CA LEU A 89 13.21 2.67 -18.33
C LEU A 89 12.61 3.96 -17.75
N LEU A 90 12.14 4.87 -18.62
CA LEU A 90 11.43 6.08 -18.19
C LEU A 90 10.12 5.72 -17.49
N SER A 91 9.40 4.71 -18.00
CA SER A 91 8.13 4.25 -17.42
C SER A 91 8.31 3.77 -15.97
N ILE A 92 9.39 3.06 -15.66
CA ILE A 92 9.73 2.64 -14.29
C ILE A 92 9.96 3.85 -13.38
N VAL A 93 10.74 4.83 -13.82
CA VAL A 93 11.04 6.03 -13.01
C VAL A 93 9.78 6.85 -12.76
N THR A 94 8.97 7.07 -13.79
CA THR A 94 7.68 7.78 -13.65
C THR A 94 6.70 7.02 -12.77
N GLY A 95 6.64 5.68 -12.88
CA GLY A 95 5.81 4.84 -12.04
C GLY A 95 6.20 4.96 -10.57
N PHE A 96 7.49 4.90 -10.27
CA PHE A 96 7.99 5.02 -8.90
C PHE A 96 7.69 6.39 -8.28
N ILE A 97 7.89 7.47 -9.04
CA ILE A 97 7.55 8.82 -8.60
C ILE A 97 6.04 8.96 -8.39
N ALA A 98 5.23 8.47 -9.34
CA ALA A 98 3.77 8.52 -9.26
C ALA A 98 3.25 7.73 -8.06
N TRP A 99 3.82 6.56 -7.75
CA TRP A 99 3.50 5.76 -6.57
C TRP A 99 3.71 6.57 -5.30
N PHE A 100 4.91 7.16 -5.14
CA PHE A 100 5.27 7.87 -3.92
C PHE A 100 4.41 9.12 -3.72
N VAL A 101 4.28 9.95 -4.78
CA VAL A 101 3.47 11.17 -4.74
C VAL A 101 2.01 10.86 -4.46
N SER A 102 1.43 9.87 -5.13
CA SER A 102 0.04 9.48 -4.90
C SER A 102 -0.20 8.92 -3.50
N ALA A 103 0.71 8.09 -2.98
CA ALA A 103 0.61 7.57 -1.62
C ALA A 103 0.61 8.71 -0.57
N VAL A 104 1.47 9.71 -0.74
CA VAL A 104 1.52 10.88 0.16
C VAL A 104 0.25 11.71 0.05
N ILE A 105 -0.21 12.02 -1.17
CA ILE A 105 -1.44 12.81 -1.39
C ILE A 105 -2.66 12.11 -0.78
N ILE A 106 -2.80 10.79 -0.99
CA ILE A 106 -3.92 10.01 -0.44
C ILE A 106 -3.87 10.02 1.10
N PHE A 107 -2.69 9.83 1.68
CA PHE A 107 -2.50 9.85 3.12
C PHE A 107 -2.92 11.21 3.72
N GLU A 108 -2.39 12.30 3.17
CA GLU A 108 -2.72 13.67 3.57
C GLU A 108 -4.21 13.97 3.41
N ALA A 109 -4.80 13.62 2.26
CA ALA A 109 -6.22 13.85 2.00
C ALA A 109 -7.12 13.12 3.01
N VAL A 110 -6.81 11.86 3.33
CA VAL A 110 -7.57 11.06 4.30
C VAL A 110 -7.38 11.60 5.72
N GLU A 111 -6.17 12.02 6.08
CA GLU A 111 -5.91 12.63 7.38
C GLU A 111 -6.66 13.96 7.51
N PHE A 112 -6.65 14.78 6.48
CA PHE A 112 -7.38 16.04 6.41
C PHE A 112 -8.90 15.84 6.57
N ILE A 113 -9.49 14.89 5.83
CA ILE A 113 -10.91 14.53 5.97
C ILE A 113 -11.23 14.04 7.38
N THR A 114 -10.33 13.26 7.98
CA THR A 114 -10.50 12.76 9.36
C THR A 114 -10.47 13.90 10.37
N ARG A 115 -9.57 14.87 10.21
CA ARG A 115 -9.51 16.09 11.03
C ARG A 115 -10.79 16.92 10.91
N LEU A 116 -11.28 17.14 9.69
CA LEU A 116 -12.55 17.85 9.44
C LEU A 116 -13.75 17.14 10.08
N ARG A 117 -13.81 15.80 9.99
CA ARG A 117 -14.91 15.02 10.58
C ARG A 117 -14.93 15.11 12.11
N ARG A 118 -13.75 15.17 12.75
CA ARG A 118 -13.61 15.37 14.21
C ARG A 118 -14.12 16.75 14.65
N GLY A 119 -13.78 17.81 13.91
CA GLY A 119 -14.31 19.15 14.18
C GLY A 119 -15.84 19.23 14.07
N LYS A 120 -16.43 18.55 13.08
CA LYS A 120 -17.89 18.52 12.86
C LYS A 120 -18.66 17.76 13.95
N HIS A 121 -18.09 16.71 14.54
CA HIS A 121 -18.73 15.97 15.63
C HIS A 121 -18.66 16.72 16.97
N GLY A 122 -17.53 17.38 17.28
CA GLY A 122 -17.42 18.23 18.47
C GLY A 122 -18.46 19.35 18.48
N TRP A 123 -18.67 20.01 17.33
CA TRP A 123 -19.67 21.06 17.19
C TRP A 123 -21.12 20.58 17.34
N LYS A 124 -21.39 19.29 17.07
CA LYS A 124 -22.74 18.71 17.23
C LYS A 124 -23.03 18.35 18.69
N THR A 125 -22.02 17.96 19.47
CA THR A 125 -22.17 17.64 20.90
C THR A 125 -22.35 18.91 21.74
N GLU A 126 -21.59 19.97 21.45
CA GLU A 126 -21.68 21.26 22.16
C GLU A 126 -23.04 21.96 21.95
N ARG A 127 -23.67 21.75 20.80
CA ARG A 127 -24.99 22.33 20.48
C ARG A 127 -26.15 21.60 21.16
N SER A 128 -25.98 20.32 21.51
CA SER A 128 -26.99 19.56 22.26
C SER A 128 -26.93 19.84 23.76
N ASP A 129 -25.75 20.18 24.30
CA ASP A 129 -25.57 20.54 25.72
C ASP A 129 -26.02 21.98 26.02
N ASN A 130 -25.90 22.89 25.05
CA ASN A 130 -26.29 24.30 25.22
C ASN A 130 -27.79 24.56 24.93
N GLN A 131 -28.60 23.50 24.80
CA GLN A 131 -30.06 23.56 24.61
C GLN A 131 -30.84 22.84 25.73
N SER A 132 -30.16 22.37 26.78
CA SER A 132 -30.77 21.82 28.00
C SER A 132 -30.82 22.83 29.14
#